data_AF-A0A8T3VJS7-F1
#
_entry.id   AF-A0A8T3VJS7-F1
#
_cell.length_a   1.000
_cell.length_b   1.000
_cell.length_c   1.000
_cell.angle_alpha   90.00
_cell.angle_beta   90.00
_cell.angle_gamma   90.00
#
_symmetry.space_group_name_H-M   'P 1'
#
loop_
_entity.id
_entity.type
_entity.pdbx_description
1 polymer ?
#
loop_
_entity_poly.entity_id
_entity_poly.type
_entity_poly.pdbx_seq_one_letter_code
_entity_poly.pdbx_strand_id
1 'polypeptide(L)'
;MIYCPECGEENPDGSKFCRKCGVNLVYDEPKKETTAKKVTVEIDEGPIRPKTVNTNYSNTNTSAKKDNDDKWCWGCCICMFFLFIIFAIAGH
;
A
#
# COMPACT_ATOMS: atom_id res chain seq x y z
N MET A 1 -0.01 5.19 22.95
CA MET A 1 -0.21 5.53 21.53
C MET A 1 1.12 5.36 20.82
N ILE A 2 1.13 4.91 19.56
CA ILE A 2 2.32 4.72 18.74
C ILE A 2 2.27 5.62 17.50
N TYR A 3 3.38 6.30 17.20
CA TYR A 3 3.49 7.09 15.98
C TYR A 3 4.07 6.26 14.85
N CYS A 4 3.49 6.39 13.66
CA CYS A 4 3.98 5.73 12.47
C CYS A 4 5.36 6.30 12.07
N PRO A 5 6.41 5.46 11.89
CA PRO A 5 7.74 5.93 11.50
C PRO A 5 7.79 6.47 10.06
N GLU A 6 6.88 6.02 9.20
CA GLU A 6 6.85 6.41 7.78
C GLU A 6 6.08 7.70 7.52
N CYS A 7 4.99 7.94 8.27
CA CYS A 7 4.06 9.04 7.95
C CYS A 7 3.68 9.91 9.15
N GLY A 8 4.21 9.63 10.35
CA GLY A 8 3.97 10.40 11.56
C GLY A 8 2.56 10.31 12.15
N GLU A 9 1.71 9.40 11.65
CA GLU A 9 0.34 9.26 12.14
C GLU A 9 0.30 8.67 13.55
N GLU A 10 -0.53 9.23 14.42
CA GLU A 10 -0.81 8.67 15.73
C GLU A 10 -1.77 7.47 15.61
N ASN A 11 -1.34 6.32 16.12
CA ASN A 11 -2.12 5.09 16.11
C ASN A 11 -2.31 4.57 17.55
N PRO A 12 -3.44 3.89 17.84
CA PRO A 12 -3.65 3.21 19.11
C PRO A 12 -2.58 2.16 19.43
N ASP A 13 -2.33 1.94 20.72
CA ASP A 13 -1.49 0.82 21.18
C ASP A 13 -2.14 -0.51 20.77
N GLY A 14 -1.38 -1.39 20.13
CA GLY A 14 -1.88 -2.66 19.60
C GLY A 14 -2.37 -2.62 18.15
N SER A 15 -2.34 -1.46 17.49
CA SER A 15 -2.51 -1.38 16.03
C SER A 15 -1.40 -2.17 15.32
N LYS A 16 -1.79 -3.20 14.57
CA LYS A 16 -0.82 -3.99 13.78
C LYS A 16 -0.32 -3.23 12.55
N PHE A 17 -1.13 -2.32 12.02
CA PHE A 17 -0.83 -1.52 10.84
C PHE A 17 -1.25 -0.06 11.06
N CYS A 18 -0.52 0.86 10.42
CA CYS A 18 -0.86 2.28 10.42
C CYS A 18 -2.16 2.52 9.65
N ARG A 19 -3.10 3.24 10.26
CA ARG A 19 -4.42 3.53 9.66
C ARG A 19 -4.36 4.50 8.48
N LYS A 20 -3.24 5.22 8.31
CA LYS A 20 -3.03 6.19 7.23
C LYS A 20 -2.25 5.64 6.06
N CYS A 21 -1.09 5.03 6.31
CA CYS A 21 -0.21 4.54 5.23
C CYS A 21 -0.16 3.01 5.11
N GLY A 22 -0.71 2.26 6.06
CA GLY A 22 -0.73 0.79 6.03
C GLY A 22 0.60 0.11 6.40
N VAL A 23 1.63 0.85 6.82
CA VAL A 23 2.89 0.24 7.28
C VAL A 23 2.63 -0.62 8.52
N ASN A 24 3.34 -1.75 8.63
CA ASN A 24 3.29 -2.60 9.82
C ASN A 24 3.91 -1.86 11.02
N LEU A 25 3.17 -1.81 12.13
CA LEU A 25 3.59 -1.19 13.39
C LEU A 25 3.92 -2.23 14.48
N VAL A 26 3.73 -3.52 14.18
CA VAL A 26 4.20 -4.60 15.04
C VAL A 26 5.70 -4.72 14.84
N TYR A 27 6.44 -4.10 15.75
CA TYR A 27 7.81 -4.53 16.00
C TYR A 27 7.71 -5.83 16.77
N ASP A 28 8.01 -6.96 16.11
CA ASP A 28 8.43 -8.15 16.84
C ASP A 28 9.53 -7.66 17.77
N GLU A 29 9.29 -7.76 19.08
CA GLU A 29 10.18 -7.18 20.09
C GLU A 29 11.62 -7.49 19.68
N PRO A 30 12.51 -6.48 19.56
CA PRO A 30 13.90 -6.77 19.28
C PRO A 30 14.37 -7.59 20.46
N LYS A 31 14.46 -8.92 20.26
CA LYS A 31 15.15 -9.82 21.16
C LYS A 31 16.48 -9.14 21.47
N LYS A 32 16.59 -8.60 22.67
CA LYS A 32 17.88 -8.55 23.35
C LYS A 32 18.31 -10.00 23.52
N GLU A 33 18.93 -10.57 22.51
CA GLU A 33 19.78 -11.75 22.67
C GLU A 33 21.24 -11.28 22.57
N THR A 34 21.69 -10.78 23.72
CA THR A 34 23.04 -10.99 24.21
C THR A 34 23.46 -12.44 23.97
N THR A 35 24.63 -12.60 23.33
CA THR A 35 25.49 -13.80 23.32
C THR A 35 25.14 -14.92 22.33
N ALA A 36 25.90 -14.94 21.24
CA ALA A 36 26.44 -16.11 20.54
C ALA A 36 25.74 -17.46 20.80
N LYS A 37 24.64 -17.73 20.09
CA LYS A 37 24.20 -19.11 19.85
C LYS A 37 25.00 -19.67 18.68
N LYS A 38 26.04 -20.44 19.01
CA LYS A 38 26.77 -21.31 18.07
C LYS A 38 25.76 -22.24 17.39
N VAL A 39 25.47 -21.98 16.12
CA VAL A 39 24.72 -22.91 15.27
C VAL A 39 25.72 -23.96 14.80
N THR A 40 25.69 -25.15 15.38
CA THR A 40 26.26 -26.35 14.75
C THR A 40 25.18 -26.94 13.84
N VAL A 41 25.41 -26.87 12.53
CA VAL A 41 24.61 -27.58 11.54
C VAL A 41 25.21 -28.97 11.40
N GLU A 42 24.48 -30.00 11.81
CA GLU A 42 24.73 -31.37 11.37
C GLU A 42 24.08 -31.52 9.99
N ILE A 43 24.88 -31.87 8.98
CA ILE A 43 24.44 -32.09 7.61
C ILE A 43 24.11 -33.57 7.48
N ASP A 44 22.82 -33.92 7.40
CA ASP A 44 22.39 -35.22 6.90
C ASP A 44 22.18 -35.13 5.39
N GLU A 45 22.97 -35.91 4.65
CA GLU A 45 22.98 -35.93 3.19
C GLU A 45 21.69 -36.60 2.67
N GLY A 46 20.66 -35.79 2.40
CA GLY A 46 19.44 -36.19 1.72
C GLY A 46 19.03 -35.14 0.67
N PRO A 47 18.67 -35.51 -0.58
CA PRO A 47 18.31 -34.54 -1.60
C PRO A 47 16.87 -34.03 -1.41
N ILE A 48 16.66 -33.14 -0.45
CA ILE A 48 15.45 -32.32 -0.37
C ILE A 48 15.74 -31.04 -1.14
N ARG A 49 15.31 -31.02 -2.41
CA ARG A 49 15.26 -29.81 -3.24
C ARG A 49 14.52 -28.73 -2.44
N PRO A 50 15.13 -27.58 -2.11
CA PRO A 50 14.35 -26.47 -1.58
C PRO A 50 13.33 -26.10 -2.66
N LYS A 51 12.04 -26.31 -2.39
CA LYS A 51 11.03 -25.53 -3.07
C LYS A 51 11.32 -24.11 -2.62
N THR A 52 11.98 -23.35 -3.47
CA THR A 52 12.06 -21.91 -3.35
C THR A 52 10.63 -21.44 -3.15
N VAL A 53 10.29 -21.11 -1.91
CA VAL A 53 9.13 -20.26 -1.67
C VAL A 53 9.55 -18.93 -2.28
N ASN A 54 9.18 -18.76 -3.54
CA ASN A 54 9.06 -17.47 -4.15
C ASN A 54 7.87 -16.79 -3.46
N THR A 55 8.08 -16.29 -2.26
CA THR A 55 7.36 -15.08 -1.91
C THR A 55 7.80 -14.05 -2.93
N ASN A 56 6.99 -13.89 -3.97
CA ASN A 56 6.69 -12.58 -4.49
C ASN A 56 6.18 -11.79 -3.27
N TYR A 57 7.09 -11.33 -2.41
CA TYR A 57 6.84 -10.21 -1.52
C TYR A 57 6.87 -8.99 -2.44
N SER A 58 5.78 -8.86 -3.18
CA SER A 58 5.35 -7.63 -3.78
C SER A 58 4.00 -7.37 -3.16
N ASN A 59 4.00 -6.72 -2.01
CA ASN A 59 2.91 -5.84 -1.68
C ASN A 59 3.50 -4.45 -1.54
N THR A 60 3.84 -3.90 -2.71
CA THR A 60 3.59 -2.49 -2.93
C THR A 60 2.14 -2.25 -2.56
N ASN A 61 1.88 -1.83 -1.32
CA ASN A 61 0.82 -0.89 -1.05
C ASN A 61 1.25 0.46 -1.63
N THR A 62 1.59 0.48 -2.93
CA THR A 62 1.01 1.50 -3.77
C THR A 62 -0.45 1.30 -3.49
N SER A 63 -1.01 2.22 -2.70
CA SER A 63 -2.43 2.43 -2.64
C SER A 63 -2.98 2.04 -4.01
N ALA A 64 -4.10 1.34 -4.07
CA ALA A 64 -5.03 1.69 -5.12
C ALA A 64 -5.39 3.18 -4.89
N LYS A 65 -4.42 4.08 -5.13
CA LYS A 65 -4.61 5.27 -5.91
C LYS A 65 -5.31 4.65 -7.11
N LYS A 66 -6.65 4.74 -7.08
CA LYS A 66 -7.30 5.46 -8.15
C LYS A 66 -6.37 6.64 -8.42
N ASP A 67 -5.40 6.44 -9.30
CA ASP A 67 -5.13 7.41 -10.31
C ASP A 67 -6.54 7.76 -10.82
N ASN A 68 -7.10 8.77 -10.16
CA ASN A 68 -8.01 9.65 -10.82
C ASN A 68 -7.10 10.25 -11.89
N ASP A 69 -6.97 9.51 -12.99
CA ASP A 69 -6.76 10.05 -14.29
C ASP A 69 -7.60 11.31 -14.28
N ASP A 70 -6.96 12.46 -14.42
CA ASP A 70 -7.63 13.71 -14.69
C ASP A 70 -8.24 13.58 -16.10
N LYS A 71 -9.21 12.67 -16.23
CA LYS A 71 -10.15 12.57 -17.33
C LYS A 71 -11.02 13.79 -17.15
N TRP A 72 -10.46 14.91 -17.62
CA TRP A 72 -11.20 16.08 -17.99
C TRP A 72 -12.37 15.58 -18.81
N CYS A 73 -13.54 15.52 -18.18
CA CYS A 73 -14.77 15.11 -18.83
C CYS A 73 -15.12 16.22 -19.80
N TRP A 74 -14.45 16.21 -20.96
CA TRP A 74 -14.69 17.11 -22.06
C TRP A 74 -16.17 17.08 -22.45
N GLY A 75 -16.86 15.96 -22.20
CA GLY A 75 -18.31 15.82 -22.31
C GLY A 75 -19.13 16.81 -21.48
N CYS A 76 -18.68 17.25 -20.30
CA CYS A 76 -19.46 18.18 -19.47
C CYS A 76 -19.38 19.62 -20.01
N CYS A 77 -18.18 20.05 -20.43
CA CYS A 77 -17.98 21.35 -21.08
C CYS A 77 -18.64 21.41 -22.47
N ILE A 78 -18.55 20.32 -23.24
CA ILE A 78 -19.23 20.18 -24.54
C ILE A 78 -20.75 20.25 -24.34
N CYS A 79 -21.32 19.52 -23.39
CA CYS A 79 -22.76 19.51 -23.11
C CYS A 79 -23.27 20.91 -22.72
N MET A 80 -22.56 21.62 -21.84
CA MET A 80 -22.90 23.00 -21.46
C MET A 80 -22.88 23.96 -22.66
N PHE A 81 -21.93 23.81 -23.57
CA PHE A 81 -21.85 24.65 -24.78
C PHE A 81 -22.96 24.35 -25.78
N PHE A 82 -23.27 23.07 -26.02
CA PHE A 82 -24.36 22.66 -26.90
C PHE A 82 -25.74 23.07 -26.37
N LEU A 83 -25.97 22.95 -25.05
CA LEU A 83 -27.21 23.43 -24.44
C LEU A 83 -27.38 24.94 -24.56
N PHE A 84 -26.30 25.71 -24.40
CA PHE A 84 -26.33 27.15 -24.60
C PHE A 84 -26.62 27.54 -26.05
N ILE A 85 -26.00 26.84 -27.03
CA ILE A 85 -26.26 27.05 -28.46
C ILE A 85 -27.71 26.72 -28.81
N ILE A 86 -28.26 25.62 -28.31
CA ILE A 86 -29.66 25.24 -28.54
C ILE A 86 -30.60 26.31 -27.98
N PHE A 87 -30.35 26.82 -26.77
CA PHE A 87 -31.13 27.92 -26.19
C PHE A 87 -31.02 29.22 -27.01
N ALA A 88 -29.84 29.53 -27.55
CA ALA A 88 -29.64 30.72 -28.37
C ALA A 88 -30.33 30.64 -29.74
N ILE A 89 -30.44 29.44 -30.32
CA ILE A 89 -31.10 29.22 -31.62
C ILE A 89 -32.62 29.05 -31.46
N ALA A 90 -33.08 28.36 -30.42
CA ALA A 90 -34.51 28.12 -30.15
C ALA A 90 -35.18 29.28 -29.41
N GLY A 91 -34.40 30.24 -28.90
CA GLY A 91 -34.88 31.44 -28.20
C GLY A 91 -35.10 32.65 -29.10
N HIS A 92 -35.31 32.47 -30.40
CA HIS A 92 -35.73 33.53 -31.34
C HIS A 92 -37.04 33.15 -32.04
#